data_AF-X0S4E5-F1
#
_entry.id   AF-X0S4E5-F1
#
_cell.length_a   1.000
_cell.length_b   1.000
_cell.length_c   1.000
_cell.angle_alpha   90.00
_cell.angle_beta   90.00
_cell.angle_gamma   90.00
#
_symmetry.space_group_name_H-M   'P 1'
#
loop_
_entity.id
_entity.type
_entity.pdbx_description
1 polymer ?
#
loop_
_entity_poly.entity_id
_entity_poly.type
_entity_poly.pdbx_seq_one_letter_code
_entity_poly.pdbx_strand_id
1 'polypeptide(L)'
;LFIYSHDTWMAGITASAGGSSHLNDIGVAPGADIHSARVADNNDGVSNIDLIAALDGPNGLITKHDCRVIMTGFVLPGDPDGQSYWTKMYDYYAYQYDVVFANAAGNNNLQISVHGDAYNGITTGGLDVTQDDEYGQVGSVSGSGLTSDGRRKPDVVAPSQNQTMPSGGSDTSWYEWTSSGGHTSLSTPHTAGVAALLLGLADDSSEPDDGHNEVIKAVIVNSTFPNIKDKSGNLTDPADPNNTWHPDRGYGRLDALRAYQLLNTAAISEGVETTQEKGWAYTTMTKNYEEDSYLIYGEKNERFVLTVTWNRLITESAPGVYNEENAPKFNLDLTIKDPSDETIFSETETLDNLEKVDLLLSSDGVYEVVLKNSTKKDRSYALAFELLSPIPGDFYPADYIVDYSDMATVAQ
;
A
#
# COMPACT_ATOMS: atom_id res chain seq x y z
N LEU A 1 3.18 12.43 23.17
CA LEU A 1 1.84 12.91 23.59
C LEU A 1 0.81 12.07 22.85
N PHE A 2 0.63 10.81 23.26
CA PHE A 2 -0.53 10.04 22.83
C PHE A 2 -1.74 10.66 23.51
N ILE A 3 -2.54 11.39 22.74
CA ILE A 3 -3.81 11.93 23.21
C ILE A 3 -4.62 10.73 23.70
N TYR A 4 -5.30 10.84 24.85
CA TYR A 4 -6.06 9.79 25.55
C TYR A 4 -7.14 9.05 24.71
N SER A 5 -7.23 9.34 23.41
CA SER A 5 -8.20 8.82 22.46
C SER A 5 -7.60 8.56 21.08
N HIS A 6 -6.29 8.76 20.87
CA HIS A 6 -5.66 8.62 19.55
C HIS A 6 -5.83 7.22 18.96
N ASP A 7 -5.55 6.17 19.75
CA ASP A 7 -5.77 4.79 19.33
C ASP A 7 -7.26 4.47 19.13
N THR A 8 -8.16 5.11 19.90
CA THR A 8 -9.62 4.96 19.76
C THR A 8 -10.10 5.54 18.43
N TRP A 9 -9.59 6.71 18.05
CA TRP A 9 -9.86 7.35 16.76
C TRP A 9 -9.46 6.43 15.61
N MET A 10 -8.25 5.88 15.68
CA MET A 10 -7.72 4.96 14.67
C MET A 10 -8.57 3.68 14.58
N ALA A 11 -8.86 3.03 15.71
CA ALA A 11 -9.74 1.86 15.75
C ALA A 11 -11.13 2.16 15.17
N GLY A 12 -11.65 3.37 15.41
CA GLY A 12 -12.90 3.84 14.86
C GLY A 12 -12.90 3.91 13.33
N ILE A 13 -11.90 4.57 12.75
CA ILE A 13 -11.73 4.66 11.29
C ILE A 13 -11.58 3.26 10.67
N THR A 14 -10.91 2.35 11.37
CA THR A 14 -10.72 0.97 10.88
C THR A 14 -12.00 0.15 10.94
N ALA A 15 -12.70 0.09 12.08
CA ALA A 15 -13.71 -0.94 12.34
C ALA A 15 -14.95 -0.49 13.13
N SER A 16 -15.22 0.82 13.24
CA SER A 16 -16.45 1.30 13.88
C SER A 16 -17.69 0.70 13.21
N ALA A 17 -18.62 0.17 13.98
CA ALA A 17 -19.95 -0.22 13.50
C ALA A 17 -20.96 0.94 13.50
N GLY A 18 -20.49 2.18 13.74
CA GLY A 18 -21.34 3.34 13.97
C GLY A 18 -21.87 3.41 15.41
N GLY A 19 -22.48 4.55 15.74
CA GLY A 19 -23.06 4.82 17.06
C GLY A 19 -24.52 5.27 16.98
N SER A 20 -25.22 5.25 18.11
CA SER A 20 -26.64 5.66 18.16
C SER A 20 -26.92 7.07 17.62
N SER A 21 -25.97 8.01 17.76
CA SER A 21 -26.02 9.36 17.19
C SER A 21 -25.20 9.54 15.90
N HIS A 22 -24.55 8.47 15.44
CA HIS A 22 -23.51 8.46 14.39
C HIS A 22 -23.62 7.16 13.59
N LEU A 23 -24.83 6.85 13.10
CA LEU A 23 -25.15 5.55 12.49
C LEU A 23 -24.37 5.28 11.20
N ASN A 24 -23.95 6.34 10.50
CA ASN A 24 -23.25 6.26 9.23
C ASN A 24 -21.74 6.47 9.37
N ASP A 25 -21.25 6.80 10.57
CA ASP A 25 -19.82 6.98 10.85
C ASP A 25 -19.18 5.61 11.15
N ILE A 26 -19.23 4.75 10.13
CA ILE A 26 -18.69 3.40 10.15
C ILE A 26 -17.23 3.40 9.71
N GLY A 27 -16.45 2.47 10.25
CA GLY A 27 -15.09 2.21 9.81
C GLY A 27 -15.07 1.51 8.46
N VAL A 28 -13.89 1.39 7.88
CA VAL A 28 -13.69 0.71 6.59
C VAL A 28 -14.04 -0.78 6.67
N ALA A 29 -13.64 -1.47 7.73
CA ALA A 29 -13.88 -2.88 8.01
C ALA A 29 -14.71 -3.08 9.30
N PRO A 30 -16.00 -2.72 9.31
CA PRO A 30 -16.82 -2.73 10.53
C PRO A 30 -17.08 -4.15 11.10
N GLY A 31 -16.78 -5.19 10.34
CA GLY A 31 -16.85 -6.59 10.78
C GLY A 31 -15.55 -7.14 11.36
N ALA A 32 -14.46 -6.38 11.35
CA ALA A 32 -13.16 -6.82 11.87
C ALA A 32 -13.10 -6.72 13.40
N ASP A 33 -12.44 -7.70 14.03
CA ASP A 33 -12.10 -7.62 15.45
C ASP A 33 -10.91 -6.68 15.67
N ILE A 34 -10.98 -5.86 16.73
CA ILE A 34 -9.89 -4.97 17.13
C ILE A 34 -9.24 -5.47 18.42
N HIS A 35 -7.94 -5.71 18.34
CA HIS A 35 -7.06 -5.91 19.48
C HIS A 35 -6.12 -4.71 19.63
N SER A 36 -5.88 -4.29 20.87
CA SER A 36 -5.02 -3.16 21.18
C SER A 36 -3.94 -3.58 22.16
N ALA A 37 -2.70 -3.18 21.87
CA ALA A 37 -1.56 -3.35 22.76
C ALA A 37 -0.91 -1.99 23.00
N ARG A 38 -0.84 -1.59 24.27
CA ARG A 38 -0.14 -0.37 24.66
C ARG A 38 1.38 -0.61 24.59
N VAL A 39 2.06 0.20 23.78
CA VAL A 39 3.52 0.09 23.55
C VAL A 39 4.32 1.25 24.15
N ALA A 40 3.64 2.30 24.64
CA ALA A 40 4.25 3.45 25.27
C ALA A 40 4.15 3.38 26.80
N ASP A 41 5.24 3.72 27.49
CA ASP A 41 5.29 3.85 28.96
C ASP A 41 4.51 5.09 29.45
N ASN A 42 4.63 5.42 30.75
CA ASN A 42 3.94 6.59 31.32
C ASN A 42 4.61 7.94 30.98
N ASN A 43 5.74 7.92 30.29
CA ASN A 43 6.49 9.08 29.82
C ASN A 43 6.50 9.17 28.28
N ASP A 44 5.59 8.46 27.59
CA ASP A 44 5.52 8.33 26.14
C ASP A 44 6.76 7.68 25.48
N GLY A 45 7.58 6.95 26.25
CA GLY A 45 8.70 6.18 25.73
C GLY A 45 8.27 4.82 25.20
N VAL A 46 8.79 4.42 24.04
CA VAL A 46 8.58 3.08 23.45
C VAL A 46 9.91 2.33 23.44
N SER A 47 9.94 1.11 23.98
CA SER A 47 11.13 0.25 23.99
C SER A 47 11.00 -0.99 23.13
N ASN A 48 12.13 -1.55 22.68
CA ASN A 48 12.15 -2.76 21.85
C ASN A 48 11.38 -3.91 22.52
N ILE A 49 11.50 -4.00 23.85
CA ILE A 49 10.87 -5.03 24.66
C ILE A 49 9.35 -4.85 24.64
N ASP A 50 8.86 -3.61 24.76
CA ASP A 50 7.42 -3.34 24.78
C ASP A 50 6.78 -3.69 23.44
N LEU A 51 7.44 -3.34 22.33
CA LEU A 51 6.90 -3.62 20.99
C LEU A 51 6.98 -5.11 20.65
N ILE A 52 8.02 -5.84 21.05
CA ILE A 52 8.06 -7.31 20.92
C ILE A 52 6.96 -7.95 21.77
N ALA A 53 6.79 -7.53 23.03
CA ALA A 53 5.77 -8.08 23.91
C ALA A 53 4.35 -7.81 23.37
N ALA A 54 4.15 -6.66 22.71
CA ALA A 54 2.91 -6.33 22.04
C ALA A 54 2.63 -7.18 20.79
N LEU A 55 3.66 -7.54 20.01
CA LEU A 55 3.48 -8.35 18.79
C LEU A 55 3.45 -9.85 19.07
N ASP A 56 4.41 -10.36 19.84
CA ASP A 56 4.69 -11.79 20.04
C ASP A 56 4.90 -12.17 21.53
N GLY A 57 4.40 -11.35 22.45
CA GLY A 57 4.38 -11.72 23.87
C GLY A 57 3.30 -12.75 24.20
N PRO A 58 3.16 -13.15 25.48
CA PRO A 58 2.09 -14.05 25.94
C PRO A 58 0.66 -13.55 25.65
N ASN A 59 0.51 -12.23 25.46
CA ASN A 59 -0.72 -11.55 25.04
C ASN A 59 -0.52 -10.79 23.71
N GLY A 60 0.42 -11.25 22.88
CA GLY A 60 0.81 -10.57 21.65
C GLY A 60 -0.30 -10.56 20.60
N LEU A 61 -0.38 -9.46 19.84
CA LEU A 61 -1.37 -9.25 18.79
C LEU A 61 -1.27 -10.37 17.72
N ILE A 62 -0.07 -10.73 17.30
CA ILE A 62 0.14 -11.72 16.24
C ILE A 62 -0.03 -13.12 16.81
N THR A 63 0.79 -13.53 17.77
CA THR A 63 0.85 -14.95 18.15
C THR A 63 -0.21 -15.41 19.13
N LYS A 64 -0.85 -14.49 19.87
CA LYS A 64 -1.95 -14.85 20.79
C LYS A 64 -3.33 -14.51 20.23
N HIS A 65 -3.45 -13.40 19.51
CA HIS A 65 -4.73 -12.89 19.00
C HIS A 65 -4.91 -13.05 17.49
N ASP A 66 -3.94 -13.65 16.79
CA ASP A 66 -4.03 -13.94 15.35
C ASP A 66 -4.33 -12.69 14.49
N CYS A 67 -3.81 -11.53 14.93
CA CYS A 67 -3.95 -10.29 14.18
C CYS A 67 -3.11 -10.37 12.89
N ARG A 68 -3.80 -10.45 11.76
CA ARG A 68 -3.20 -10.43 10.41
C ARG A 68 -2.94 -9.03 9.86
N VAL A 69 -3.47 -8.00 10.53
CA VAL A 69 -3.20 -6.59 10.20
C VAL A 69 -2.72 -5.87 11.46
N ILE A 70 -1.57 -5.22 11.37
CA ILE A 70 -1.05 -4.32 12.41
C ILE A 70 -1.03 -2.91 11.85
N MET A 71 -1.71 -1.99 12.52
CA MET A 71 -1.69 -0.58 12.14
C MET A 71 -0.81 0.23 13.11
N THR A 72 0.08 1.05 12.56
CA THR A 72 1.04 1.83 13.34
C THR A 72 0.93 3.31 12.98
N GLY A 73 0.22 4.05 13.83
CA GLY A 73 -0.07 5.48 13.65
C GLY A 73 0.91 6.41 14.39
N PHE A 74 2.05 5.89 14.82
CA PHE A 74 3.11 6.66 15.48
C PHE A 74 4.45 6.44 14.79
N VAL A 75 5.41 7.30 15.12
CA VAL A 75 6.77 7.25 14.57
C VAL A 75 7.79 7.14 15.68
N LEU A 76 8.93 6.54 15.38
CA LEU A 76 10.07 6.41 16.28
C LEU A 76 11.29 7.17 15.71
N PRO A 77 12.20 7.63 16.58
CA PRO A 77 13.42 8.27 16.12
C PRO A 77 14.33 7.27 15.40
N GLY A 78 14.94 7.70 14.31
CA GLY A 78 15.86 6.88 13.52
C GLY A 78 16.07 7.47 12.13
N ASP A 79 17.10 6.98 11.44
CA ASP A 79 17.29 7.20 10.02
C ASP A 79 16.31 6.27 9.27
N PRO A 80 15.40 6.78 8.43
CA PRO A 80 14.41 5.97 7.72
C PRO A 80 15.03 5.25 6.51
N ASP A 81 16.03 4.39 6.73
CA ASP A 81 16.78 3.64 5.70
C ASP A 81 16.40 2.15 5.67
N GLY A 82 15.39 1.75 6.45
CA GLY A 82 14.96 0.36 6.60
C GLY A 82 15.91 -0.51 7.44
N GLN A 83 16.97 0.04 8.03
CA GLN A 83 17.96 -0.70 8.82
C GLN A 83 17.73 -0.62 10.33
N SER A 84 16.81 0.24 10.78
CA SER A 84 16.44 0.35 12.18
C SER A 84 16.00 -1.01 12.75
N TYR A 85 16.23 -1.20 14.05
CA TYR A 85 15.77 -2.39 14.77
C TYR A 85 14.28 -2.66 14.54
N TRP A 86 13.51 -1.58 14.61
CA TRP A 86 12.06 -1.56 14.52
C TRP A 86 11.55 -1.96 13.14
N THR A 87 12.23 -1.48 12.11
CA THR A 87 11.88 -1.75 10.73
C THR A 87 12.17 -3.20 10.38
N LYS A 88 13.33 -3.73 10.81
CA LYS A 88 13.66 -5.15 10.65
C LYS A 88 12.67 -6.06 11.38
N MET A 89 12.24 -5.67 12.57
CA MET A 89 11.21 -6.40 13.31
C MET A 89 9.88 -6.48 12.53
N TYR A 90 9.40 -5.37 11.99
CA TYR A 90 8.15 -5.37 11.20
C TYR A 90 8.29 -6.23 9.95
N ASP A 91 9.40 -6.10 9.22
CA ASP A 91 9.64 -6.92 8.03
C ASP A 91 9.78 -8.41 8.37
N TYR A 92 10.34 -8.76 9.53
CA TYR A 92 10.34 -10.13 10.03
C TYR A 92 8.93 -10.67 10.22
N TYR A 93 8.08 -9.95 10.97
CA TYR A 93 6.72 -10.43 11.22
C TYR A 93 5.87 -10.48 9.95
N ALA A 94 6.06 -9.53 9.04
CA ALA A 94 5.41 -9.56 7.74
C ALA A 94 5.83 -10.80 6.94
N TYR A 95 7.13 -11.10 6.86
CA TYR A 95 7.63 -12.24 6.10
C TYR A 95 7.32 -13.60 6.77
N GLN A 96 7.46 -13.68 8.09
CA GLN A 96 7.41 -14.94 8.83
C GLN A 96 5.99 -15.37 9.21
N TYR A 97 5.09 -14.41 9.39
CA TYR A 97 3.72 -14.63 9.88
C TYR A 97 2.65 -14.10 8.94
N ASP A 98 3.03 -13.66 7.74
CA ASP A 98 2.09 -13.22 6.71
C ASP A 98 1.20 -12.04 7.17
N VAL A 99 1.79 -11.12 7.93
CA VAL A 99 1.08 -9.98 8.53
C VAL A 99 1.19 -8.76 7.63
N VAL A 100 0.07 -8.08 7.39
CA VAL A 100 0.03 -6.76 6.73
C VAL A 100 0.31 -5.66 7.76
N PHE A 101 1.38 -4.90 7.55
CA PHE A 101 1.67 -3.71 8.36
C PHE A 101 1.22 -2.44 7.64
N ALA A 102 0.19 -1.77 8.15
CA ALA A 102 -0.20 -0.44 7.70
C ALA A 102 0.53 0.62 8.54
N ASN A 103 1.46 1.36 7.94
CA ASN A 103 2.36 2.27 8.66
C ASN A 103 2.10 3.72 8.27
N ALA A 104 2.10 4.63 9.24
CA ALA A 104 2.09 6.06 8.97
C ALA A 104 3.39 6.50 8.29
N ALA A 105 3.29 7.34 7.26
CA ALA A 105 4.46 7.95 6.62
C ALA A 105 5.21 8.92 7.57
N GLY A 106 4.52 9.43 8.60
CA GLY A 106 5.03 10.42 9.54
C GLY A 106 4.50 11.82 9.27
N ASN A 107 4.66 12.72 10.24
CA ASN A 107 4.17 14.10 10.16
C ASN A 107 5.29 15.11 10.47
N ASN A 108 5.19 16.32 9.90
CA ASN A 108 6.00 17.52 10.20
C ASN A 108 7.52 17.45 9.90
N ASN A 109 8.08 16.27 9.67
CA ASN A 109 9.48 16.12 9.24
C ASN A 109 9.64 16.23 7.72
N LEU A 110 8.53 16.30 6.98
CA LEU A 110 8.42 16.29 5.51
C LEU A 110 9.14 15.12 4.81
N GLN A 111 9.68 14.17 5.58
CA GLN A 111 10.31 12.93 5.15
C GLN A 111 9.56 11.73 5.75
N ILE A 112 9.67 10.58 5.10
CA ILE A 112 9.31 9.28 5.68
C ILE A 112 10.00 9.09 7.02
N SER A 113 9.26 8.58 8.01
CA SER A 113 9.78 8.28 9.35
C SER A 113 9.83 6.78 9.58
N VAL A 114 10.61 6.31 10.56
CA VAL A 114 10.46 4.95 11.10
C VAL A 114 9.09 4.88 11.80
N HIS A 115 8.14 4.02 11.44
CA HIS A 115 8.24 2.74 10.73
C HIS A 115 7.80 2.75 9.24
N GLY A 116 7.43 3.90 8.69
CA GLY A 116 7.05 4.06 7.28
C GLY A 116 8.15 3.74 6.27
N ASP A 117 9.38 3.49 6.73
CA ASP A 117 10.50 3.02 5.93
C ASP A 117 10.56 1.50 5.75
N ALA A 118 9.62 0.74 6.33
CA ALA A 118 9.55 -0.71 6.19
C ALA A 118 9.39 -1.17 4.73
N TYR A 119 10.13 -2.21 4.36
CA TYR A 119 10.02 -2.80 3.02
C TYR A 119 8.67 -3.51 2.88
N ASN A 120 8.31 -4.32 3.86
CA ASN A 120 7.15 -5.24 3.76
C ASN A 120 5.84 -4.54 4.16
N GLY A 121 5.93 -3.39 4.84
CA GLY A 121 4.76 -2.58 5.19
C GLY A 121 4.18 -1.79 4.00
N ILE A 122 2.93 -1.36 4.21
CA ILE A 122 2.20 -0.40 3.38
C ILE A 122 2.20 0.95 4.09
N THR A 123 3.04 1.87 3.61
CA THR A 123 3.24 3.21 4.16
C THR A 123 2.21 4.15 3.58
N THR A 124 1.47 4.80 4.47
CA THR A 124 0.30 5.62 4.14
C THR A 124 0.56 7.10 4.45
N GLY A 125 0.50 7.94 3.42
CA GLY A 125 0.49 9.41 3.55
C GLY A 125 -0.93 9.94 3.81
N GLY A 126 -1.05 11.22 4.18
CA GLY A 126 -2.33 11.84 4.55
C GLY A 126 -2.85 12.80 3.48
N LEU A 127 -4.12 12.67 3.13
CA LEU A 127 -4.81 13.57 2.21
C LEU A 127 -5.57 14.67 2.93
N ASP A 128 -5.59 15.84 2.30
CA ASP A 128 -6.43 16.98 2.62
C ASP A 128 -7.71 16.97 1.77
N VAL A 129 -8.77 17.55 2.33
CA VAL A 129 -10.03 17.79 1.62
C VAL A 129 -9.84 18.98 0.68
N THR A 130 -10.07 18.79 -0.61
CA THR A 130 -10.02 19.85 -1.64
C THR A 130 -11.40 20.48 -1.87
N GLN A 131 -12.45 19.67 -1.77
CA GLN A 131 -13.88 20.03 -1.83
C GLN A 131 -14.65 19.09 -0.92
N ASP A 132 -15.90 19.41 -0.55
CA ASP A 132 -16.74 18.50 0.26
C ASP A 132 -16.72 17.08 -0.32
N ASP A 133 -16.37 16.09 0.51
CA ASP A 133 -16.20 14.67 0.16
C ASP A 133 -15.13 14.35 -0.92
N GLU A 134 -14.25 15.30 -1.24
CA GLU A 134 -13.17 15.12 -2.20
C GLU A 134 -11.79 15.25 -1.53
N TYR A 135 -11.07 14.14 -1.47
CA TYR A 135 -9.67 14.09 -1.00
C TYR A 135 -8.74 14.06 -2.21
N GLY A 136 -8.43 15.24 -2.75
CA GLY A 136 -7.70 15.41 -4.01
C GLY A 136 -6.27 15.96 -3.88
N GLN A 137 -5.78 16.22 -2.67
CA GLN A 137 -4.46 16.81 -2.45
C GLN A 137 -3.74 16.17 -1.27
N VAL A 138 -2.43 15.95 -1.39
CA VAL A 138 -1.59 15.51 -0.27
C VAL A 138 -1.47 16.64 0.75
N GLY A 139 -1.68 16.32 2.03
CA GLY A 139 -1.63 17.33 3.06
C GLY A 139 -0.21 17.79 3.41
N SER A 140 -0.13 19.08 3.76
CA SER A 140 1.15 19.80 3.94
C SER A 140 2.10 19.20 4.98
N VAL A 141 1.60 18.48 5.99
CA VAL A 141 2.43 17.87 7.04
C VAL A 141 2.72 16.39 6.81
N SER A 142 2.09 15.73 5.82
CA SER A 142 2.34 14.32 5.50
C SER A 142 3.83 14.09 5.22
N GLY A 143 4.38 12.93 5.59
CA GLY A 143 5.73 12.54 5.17
C GLY A 143 5.81 12.34 3.66
N SER A 144 6.94 12.67 3.04
CA SER A 144 7.22 12.41 1.62
C SER A 144 8.49 11.62 1.43
N GLY A 145 8.55 10.95 0.28
CA GLY A 145 9.72 10.24 -0.18
C GLY A 145 10.87 11.15 -0.61
N LEU A 146 12.02 10.57 -0.90
CA LEU A 146 12.33 9.14 -0.75
C LEU A 146 12.58 8.79 0.74
N THR A 147 12.68 7.50 1.05
CA THR A 147 13.41 7.07 2.26
C THR A 147 14.86 7.57 2.19
N SER A 148 15.59 7.56 3.31
CA SER A 148 16.98 8.08 3.28
C SER A 148 17.94 7.21 2.48
N ASP A 149 17.61 5.92 2.25
CA ASP A 149 18.32 5.03 1.33
C ASP A 149 17.83 5.09 -0.12
N GLY A 150 16.85 5.94 -0.44
CA GLY A 150 16.40 6.21 -1.81
C GLY A 150 15.23 5.36 -2.32
N ARG A 151 14.56 4.59 -1.45
CA ARG A 151 13.36 3.83 -1.79
C ARG A 151 12.12 4.71 -1.89
N ARG A 152 11.18 4.28 -2.72
CA ARG A 152 9.90 4.94 -2.98
C ARG A 152 8.91 4.68 -1.84
N LYS A 153 8.66 5.71 -1.03
CA LYS A 153 7.65 5.75 0.04
C LYS A 153 7.05 7.18 0.11
N PRO A 154 5.77 7.39 0.44
CA PRO A 154 4.79 6.40 0.85
C PRO A 154 4.38 5.50 -0.33
N ASP A 155 3.74 4.37 -0.03
CA ASP A 155 3.16 3.51 -1.08
C ASP A 155 1.82 4.10 -1.52
N VAL A 156 0.99 4.52 -0.57
CA VAL A 156 -0.36 5.03 -0.83
C VAL A 156 -0.65 6.28 -0.01
N VAL A 157 -1.72 7.00 -0.35
CA VAL A 157 -2.28 8.08 0.47
C VAL A 157 -3.76 7.82 0.76
N ALA A 158 -4.25 8.30 1.91
CA ALA A 158 -5.64 8.12 2.30
C ALA A 158 -6.20 9.35 3.05
N PRO A 159 -7.54 9.49 3.14
CA PRO A 159 -8.20 10.58 3.86
C PRO A 159 -7.67 10.79 5.29
N SER A 160 -7.54 12.05 5.72
CA SER A 160 -7.07 12.37 7.09
C SER A 160 -7.72 13.61 7.73
N GLN A 161 -8.67 14.24 7.03
CA GLN A 161 -9.38 15.44 7.47
C GLN A 161 -10.89 15.19 7.49
N ASN A 162 -11.61 15.99 8.27
CA ASN A 162 -13.07 15.97 8.39
C ASN A 162 -13.62 14.59 8.75
N GLN A 163 -12.95 13.92 9.70
CA GLN A 163 -13.32 12.57 10.13
C GLN A 163 -14.07 12.62 11.45
N THR A 164 -15.23 11.99 11.46
CA THR A 164 -16.02 11.74 12.66
C THR A 164 -15.75 10.33 13.16
N MET A 165 -15.30 10.21 14.40
CA MET A 165 -14.86 8.93 14.96
C MET A 165 -15.17 8.79 16.45
N PRO A 166 -15.34 7.56 16.97
CA PRO A 166 -15.45 7.30 18.39
C PRO A 166 -14.26 7.90 19.14
N SER A 167 -14.52 8.49 20.30
CA SER A 167 -13.50 9.09 21.14
C SER A 167 -13.46 8.43 22.52
N GLY A 168 -12.36 8.59 23.24
CA GLY A 168 -12.27 8.10 24.60
C GLY A 168 -13.29 8.77 25.52
N GLY A 169 -13.69 8.05 26.58
CA GLY A 169 -14.46 8.62 27.69
C GLY A 169 -15.86 8.02 27.91
N SER A 170 -16.54 7.51 26.87
CA SER A 170 -17.78 6.73 27.00
C SER A 170 -18.18 6.07 25.67
N ASP A 171 -19.10 5.10 25.73
CA ASP A 171 -19.64 4.37 24.56
C ASP A 171 -20.47 5.25 23.60
N THR A 172 -20.76 6.49 23.98
CA THR A 172 -21.46 7.48 23.15
C THR A 172 -20.57 8.68 22.82
N SER A 173 -19.27 8.61 23.10
CA SER A 173 -18.32 9.70 22.87
C SER A 173 -17.84 9.68 21.43
N TRP A 174 -17.97 10.81 20.74
CA TRP A 174 -17.53 11.00 19.36
C TRP A 174 -16.72 12.27 19.25
N TYR A 175 -15.84 12.31 18.27
CA TYR A 175 -14.95 13.41 18.01
C TYR A 175 -14.84 13.64 16.50
N GLU A 176 -14.94 14.90 16.11
CA GLU A 176 -14.79 15.36 14.74
C GLU A 176 -13.40 16.01 14.59
N TRP A 177 -12.54 15.39 13.80
CA TRP A 177 -11.24 15.94 13.45
C TRP A 177 -11.36 16.84 12.24
N THR A 178 -11.27 18.15 12.49
CA THR A 178 -11.35 19.21 11.47
C THR A 178 -10.01 19.89 11.21
N SER A 179 -8.91 19.35 11.74
CA SER A 179 -7.60 19.96 11.54
C SER A 179 -7.15 19.78 10.09
N SER A 180 -6.58 20.85 9.54
CA SER A 180 -5.91 20.79 8.25
C SER A 180 -4.50 20.22 8.38
N GLY A 181 -4.01 19.44 7.41
CA GLY A 181 -2.58 19.13 7.30
C GLY A 181 -2.16 17.75 6.79
N GLY A 182 -3.04 16.77 6.59
CA GLY A 182 -2.63 15.47 6.07
C GLY A 182 -2.07 14.54 7.14
N HIS A 183 -2.76 14.40 8.28
CA HIS A 183 -2.24 13.66 9.43
C HIS A 183 -2.21 12.16 9.16
N THR A 184 -1.00 11.61 9.02
CA THR A 184 -0.78 10.22 8.58
C THR A 184 -1.29 9.18 9.56
N SER A 185 -1.42 9.52 10.84
CA SER A 185 -1.99 8.63 11.86
C SER A 185 -3.50 8.42 11.70
N LEU A 186 -4.19 9.32 11.01
CA LEU A 186 -5.62 9.21 10.67
C LEU A 186 -5.86 8.67 9.26
N SER A 187 -4.85 8.66 8.39
CA SER A 187 -4.92 8.00 7.09
C SER A 187 -4.59 6.52 7.14
N THR A 188 -3.55 6.14 7.88
CA THR A 188 -3.13 4.73 8.11
C THR A 188 -4.26 3.76 8.47
N PRO A 189 -5.22 4.07 9.36
CA PRO A 189 -6.34 3.18 9.66
C PRO A 189 -7.23 2.86 8.46
N HIS A 190 -7.30 3.72 7.42
CA HIS A 190 -8.01 3.39 6.19
C HIS A 190 -7.32 2.23 5.47
N THR A 191 -6.00 2.28 5.33
CA THR A 191 -5.19 1.21 4.74
C THR A 191 -5.34 -0.09 5.53
N ALA A 192 -5.28 -0.02 6.86
CA ALA A 192 -5.49 -1.17 7.73
C ALA A 192 -6.89 -1.79 7.54
N GLY A 193 -7.92 -0.95 7.45
CA GLY A 193 -9.28 -1.40 7.21
C GLY A 193 -9.45 -2.04 5.83
N VAL A 194 -8.87 -1.47 4.76
CA VAL A 194 -8.90 -2.11 3.44
C VAL A 194 -8.18 -3.46 3.46
N ALA A 195 -7.02 -3.57 4.09
CA ALA A 195 -6.33 -4.85 4.25
C ALA A 195 -7.19 -5.88 5.01
N ALA A 196 -7.87 -5.46 6.08
CA ALA A 196 -8.78 -6.34 6.83
C ALA A 196 -10.01 -6.78 6.01
N LEU A 197 -10.59 -5.89 5.19
CA LEU A 197 -11.67 -6.24 4.26
C LEU A 197 -11.22 -7.29 3.24
N LEU A 198 -10.04 -7.11 2.65
CA LEU A 198 -9.49 -8.00 1.64
C LEU A 198 -9.13 -9.37 2.23
N LEU A 199 -8.57 -9.41 3.44
CA LEU A 199 -8.32 -10.67 4.15
C LEU A 199 -9.63 -11.39 4.53
N GLY A 200 -10.69 -10.65 4.87
CA GLY A 200 -12.02 -11.24 5.07
C GLY A 200 -12.60 -11.83 3.78
N LEU A 201 -12.37 -11.18 2.63
CA LEU A 201 -12.74 -11.72 1.33
C LEU A 201 -11.94 -13.00 1.00
N ALA A 202 -10.64 -13.01 1.27
CA ALA A 202 -9.77 -14.18 1.08
C ALA A 202 -10.22 -15.38 1.93
N ASP A 203 -10.65 -15.16 3.18
CA ASP A 203 -11.16 -16.25 4.03
C ASP A 203 -12.44 -16.89 3.49
N ASP A 204 -13.29 -16.11 2.82
CA ASP A 204 -14.54 -16.56 2.22
C ASP A 204 -14.35 -17.13 0.80
N SER A 205 -13.16 -16.96 0.22
CA SER A 205 -12.79 -17.37 -1.12
C SER A 205 -12.30 -18.83 -1.17
N SER A 206 -12.33 -19.41 -2.36
CA SER A 206 -11.70 -20.71 -2.65
C SER A 206 -10.40 -20.60 -3.42
N GLU A 207 -10.02 -19.39 -3.84
CA GLU A 207 -8.75 -19.14 -4.50
C GLU A 207 -7.62 -19.36 -3.48
N PRO A 208 -6.62 -20.21 -3.80
CA PRO A 208 -5.47 -20.35 -2.92
C PRO A 208 -4.64 -19.06 -2.96
N ASP A 209 -3.95 -18.76 -1.87
CA ASP A 209 -2.90 -17.73 -1.83
C ASP A 209 -3.39 -16.26 -1.96
N ASP A 210 -4.70 -16.01 -2.02
CA ASP A 210 -5.28 -14.64 -2.04
C ASP A 210 -5.08 -13.86 -0.73
N GLY A 211 -4.92 -14.59 0.37
CA GLY A 211 -4.69 -14.06 1.70
C GLY A 211 -3.25 -13.63 2.03
N HIS A 212 -2.25 -13.92 1.17
CA HIS A 212 -0.86 -13.55 1.48
C HIS A 212 -0.67 -12.03 1.47
N ASN A 213 0.12 -11.51 2.40
CA ASN A 213 0.34 -10.08 2.57
C ASN A 213 0.99 -9.42 1.34
N GLU A 214 1.78 -10.16 0.54
CA GLU A 214 2.27 -9.67 -0.74
C GLU A 214 1.10 -9.44 -1.72
N VAL A 215 0.13 -10.35 -1.77
CA VAL A 215 -1.07 -10.21 -2.63
C VAL A 215 -1.91 -9.04 -2.16
N ILE A 216 -2.20 -8.96 -0.87
CA ILE A 216 -2.96 -7.84 -0.29
C ILE A 216 -2.29 -6.50 -0.58
N LYS A 217 -0.95 -6.42 -0.45
CA LYS A 217 -0.18 -5.22 -0.79
C LYS A 217 -0.22 -4.91 -2.28
N ALA A 218 0.02 -5.90 -3.15
CA ALA A 218 -0.01 -5.72 -4.60
C ALA A 218 -1.39 -5.21 -5.06
N VAL A 219 -2.47 -5.81 -4.57
CA VAL A 219 -3.85 -5.43 -4.90
C VAL A 219 -4.18 -4.01 -4.43
N ILE A 220 -3.83 -3.67 -3.18
CA ILE A 220 -4.06 -2.32 -2.62
C ILE A 220 -3.32 -1.27 -3.44
N VAL A 221 -2.02 -1.49 -3.71
CA VAL A 221 -1.18 -0.52 -4.43
C VAL A 221 -1.58 -0.45 -5.90
N ASN A 222 -1.94 -1.55 -6.54
CA ASN A 222 -2.36 -1.54 -7.95
C ASN A 222 -3.63 -0.71 -8.15
N SER A 223 -4.58 -0.86 -7.23
CA SER A 223 -5.92 -0.27 -7.31
C SER A 223 -5.97 1.23 -7.02
N THR A 224 -4.87 1.86 -6.61
CA THR A 224 -4.86 3.28 -6.24
C THR A 224 -5.37 4.18 -7.36
N PHE A 225 -6.02 5.28 -6.97
CA PHE A 225 -6.38 6.37 -7.85
C PHE A 225 -5.24 7.40 -7.89
N PRO A 226 -4.54 7.57 -9.03
CA PRO A 226 -3.27 8.30 -9.05
C PRO A 226 -3.42 9.81 -9.25
N ASN A 227 -4.61 10.30 -9.64
CA ASN A 227 -4.85 11.73 -9.94
C ASN A 227 -5.02 12.55 -8.66
N ILE A 228 -3.93 12.70 -7.93
CA ILE A 228 -3.87 13.39 -6.64
C ILE A 228 -2.83 14.50 -6.74
N LYS A 229 -3.21 15.72 -6.35
CA LYS A 229 -2.28 16.84 -6.34
C LYS A 229 -1.19 16.65 -5.29
N ASP A 230 0.00 17.14 -5.60
CA ASP A 230 1.10 17.23 -4.65
C ASP A 230 0.76 18.17 -3.47
N LYS A 231 1.66 18.27 -2.49
CA LYS A 231 1.42 19.15 -1.33
C LYS A 231 1.30 20.63 -1.67
N SER A 232 1.86 21.05 -2.78
CA SER A 232 1.81 22.42 -3.28
C SER A 232 0.56 22.69 -4.12
N GLY A 233 -0.28 21.67 -4.36
CA GLY A 233 -1.49 21.75 -5.16
C GLY A 233 -1.24 21.58 -6.67
N ASN A 234 -0.03 21.17 -7.09
CA ASN A 234 0.27 20.91 -8.49
C ASN A 234 -0.24 19.53 -8.90
N LEU A 235 -0.59 19.40 -10.17
CA LEU A 235 -0.86 18.10 -10.78
C LEU A 235 0.42 17.25 -10.79
N THR A 236 0.25 15.95 -10.61
CA THR A 236 1.35 14.99 -10.51
C THR A 236 1.41 14.06 -11.72
N ASP A 237 0.81 14.44 -12.85
CA ASP A 237 0.88 13.78 -14.17
C ASP A 237 1.15 12.25 -14.12
N PRO A 238 0.19 11.46 -13.62
CA PRO A 238 0.39 10.02 -13.44
C PRO A 238 0.39 9.22 -14.74
N ALA A 239 0.17 9.86 -15.89
CA ALA A 239 0.23 9.22 -17.20
C ALA A 239 1.64 9.02 -17.72
N ASP A 240 2.60 9.84 -17.29
CA ASP A 240 4.01 9.59 -17.53
C ASP A 240 4.43 8.35 -16.72
N PRO A 241 4.89 7.24 -17.35
CA PRO A 241 5.36 6.06 -16.64
C PRO A 241 6.48 6.38 -15.64
N ASN A 242 7.30 7.42 -15.90
CA ASN A 242 8.34 7.90 -14.99
C ASN A 242 7.78 8.61 -13.75
N ASN A 243 6.49 8.89 -13.73
CA ASN A 243 5.76 9.61 -12.69
C ASN A 243 4.59 8.77 -12.15
N THR A 244 4.56 7.46 -12.44
CA THR A 244 3.62 6.50 -11.83
C THR A 244 3.64 6.64 -10.30
N TRP A 245 4.83 6.81 -9.73
CA TRP A 245 5.05 7.15 -8.34
C TRP A 245 5.50 8.61 -8.18
N HIS A 246 5.00 9.30 -7.14
CA HIS A 246 5.43 10.65 -6.79
C HIS A 246 5.74 10.76 -5.28
N PRO A 247 6.80 11.49 -4.86
CA PRO A 247 7.24 11.56 -3.45
C PRO A 247 6.16 11.92 -2.44
N ASP A 248 5.20 12.77 -2.82
CA ASP A 248 4.12 13.19 -1.94
C ASP A 248 2.96 12.19 -1.87
N ARG A 249 2.51 11.66 -3.02
CA ARG A 249 1.27 10.86 -3.11
C ARG A 249 1.51 9.35 -3.16
N GLY A 250 2.77 8.92 -3.21
CA GLY A 250 3.08 7.54 -3.53
C GLY A 250 2.52 7.14 -4.89
N TYR A 251 1.94 5.95 -4.95
CA TYR A 251 1.21 5.44 -6.13
C TYR A 251 -0.22 5.98 -6.24
N GLY A 252 -0.70 6.79 -5.29
CA GLY A 252 -2.01 7.43 -5.34
C GLY A 252 -2.91 7.15 -4.14
N ARG A 253 -4.14 7.62 -4.24
CA ARG A 253 -5.16 7.46 -3.19
C ARG A 253 -5.68 6.04 -3.14
N LEU A 254 -5.79 5.50 -1.93
CA LEU A 254 -6.43 4.22 -1.65
C LEU A 254 -7.84 4.13 -2.27
N ASP A 255 -8.14 3.02 -2.96
CA ASP A 255 -9.45 2.73 -3.54
C ASP A 255 -9.90 1.33 -3.10
N ALA A 256 -10.72 1.29 -2.05
CA ALA A 256 -11.18 0.04 -1.45
C ALA A 256 -12.06 -0.80 -2.39
N LEU A 257 -12.88 -0.15 -3.22
CA LEU A 257 -13.80 -0.84 -4.13
C LEU A 257 -13.02 -1.51 -5.26
N ARG A 258 -12.07 -0.80 -5.87
CA ARG A 258 -11.22 -1.38 -6.91
C ARG A 258 -10.37 -2.52 -6.37
N ALA A 259 -9.80 -2.35 -5.17
CA ALA A 259 -9.04 -3.41 -4.50
C ALA A 259 -9.88 -4.66 -4.24
N TYR A 260 -11.10 -4.50 -3.73
CA TYR A 260 -12.04 -5.61 -3.54
C TYR A 260 -12.36 -6.30 -4.87
N GLN A 261 -12.68 -5.53 -5.91
CA GLN A 261 -13.02 -6.08 -7.22
C GLN A 261 -11.85 -6.83 -7.86
N LEU A 262 -10.61 -6.35 -7.65
CA LEU A 262 -9.39 -6.95 -8.14
C LEU A 262 -9.05 -8.26 -7.42
N LEU A 263 -9.15 -8.31 -6.09
CA LEU A 263 -8.93 -9.58 -5.36
C LEU A 263 -10.02 -10.60 -5.67
N ASN A 264 -11.26 -10.15 -5.88
CA ASN A 264 -12.41 -11.01 -6.19
C ASN A 264 -12.44 -11.54 -7.65
N THR A 265 -11.31 -11.56 -8.35
CA THR A 265 -11.15 -12.29 -9.61
C THR A 265 -10.27 -13.52 -9.42
N ALA A 266 -10.34 -14.44 -10.39
CA ALA A 266 -9.52 -15.64 -10.36
C ALA A 266 -8.04 -15.29 -10.55
N ALA A 267 -7.16 -16.00 -9.84
CA ALA A 267 -5.72 -15.84 -10.04
C ALA A 267 -5.34 -16.18 -11.49
N ILE A 268 -4.35 -15.46 -12.03
CA ILE A 268 -3.73 -15.81 -13.31
C ILE A 268 -2.56 -16.78 -13.10
N SER A 269 -2.16 -17.48 -14.16
CA SER A 269 -1.06 -18.45 -14.10
C SER A 269 0.07 -18.08 -15.03
N GLU A 270 1.29 -18.38 -14.60
CA GLU A 270 2.50 -18.27 -15.42
C GLU A 270 2.35 -19.09 -16.72
N GLY A 271 2.81 -18.52 -17.84
CA GLY A 271 2.78 -19.13 -19.16
C GLY A 271 1.40 -19.30 -19.80
N VAL A 272 0.33 -18.86 -19.13
CA VAL A 272 -1.06 -18.96 -19.62
C VAL A 272 -1.57 -17.59 -20.05
N GLU A 273 -2.01 -17.49 -21.30
CA GLU A 273 -2.66 -16.28 -21.82
C GLU A 273 -4.00 -16.03 -21.10
N THR A 274 -4.20 -14.79 -20.64
CA THR A 274 -5.43 -14.32 -20.02
C THR A 274 -6.05 -13.18 -20.83
N THR A 275 -7.38 -13.16 -20.89
CA THR A 275 -8.21 -12.04 -21.40
C THR A 275 -8.97 -11.36 -20.26
N GLN A 276 -8.61 -11.66 -19.01
CA GLN A 276 -9.21 -11.00 -17.84
C GLN A 276 -8.81 -9.53 -17.83
N GLU A 277 -9.79 -8.64 -17.63
CA GLU A 277 -9.54 -7.20 -17.45
C GLU A 277 -8.74 -6.92 -16.17
N LYS A 278 -8.72 -7.83 -15.21
CA LYS A 278 -7.97 -7.71 -13.96
C LYS A 278 -7.66 -9.07 -13.35
N GLY A 279 -6.57 -9.15 -12.63
CA GLY A 279 -6.17 -10.39 -11.96
C GLY A 279 -4.92 -10.22 -11.12
N TRP A 280 -4.57 -11.29 -10.43
CA TRP A 280 -3.43 -11.32 -9.53
C TRP A 280 -2.77 -12.70 -9.57
N ALA A 281 -1.54 -12.80 -9.06
CA ALA A 281 -0.81 -14.06 -8.94
C ALA A 281 0.07 -14.04 -7.70
N TYR A 282 0.34 -15.23 -7.16
CA TYR A 282 1.33 -15.47 -6.12
C TYR A 282 2.19 -16.67 -6.51
N THR A 283 3.50 -16.48 -6.60
CA THR A 283 4.42 -17.52 -7.06
C THR A 283 5.73 -17.45 -6.28
N THR A 284 6.36 -18.61 -6.06
CA THR A 284 7.69 -18.71 -5.45
C THR A 284 8.75 -19.05 -6.50
N MET A 285 9.71 -18.14 -6.69
CA MET A 285 10.93 -18.44 -7.44
C MET A 285 11.91 -19.22 -6.57
N THR A 286 12.36 -20.37 -7.07
CA THR A 286 13.25 -21.32 -6.38
C THR A 286 14.49 -21.69 -7.20
N LYS A 287 14.53 -21.31 -8.47
CA LYS A 287 15.70 -21.54 -9.33
C LYS A 287 16.57 -20.29 -9.41
N ASN A 288 17.87 -20.51 -9.52
CA ASN A 288 18.83 -19.43 -9.74
C ASN A 288 18.52 -18.73 -11.06
N TYR A 289 18.28 -17.42 -11.02
CA TYR A 289 17.93 -16.63 -12.20
C TYR A 289 16.66 -17.14 -12.92
N GLU A 290 15.68 -17.59 -12.13
CA GLU A 290 14.35 -17.94 -12.64
C GLU A 290 13.68 -16.73 -13.28
N GLU A 291 12.93 -17.00 -14.35
CA GLU A 291 12.10 -16.04 -15.05
C GLU A 291 10.68 -16.63 -15.11
N ASP A 292 9.70 -15.83 -14.69
CA ASP A 292 8.29 -16.14 -14.84
C ASP A 292 7.69 -15.18 -15.88
N SER A 293 6.82 -15.69 -16.74
CA SER A 293 6.17 -14.92 -17.80
C SER A 293 4.64 -14.95 -17.66
N TYR A 294 4.01 -13.78 -17.65
CA TYR A 294 2.55 -13.64 -17.64
C TYR A 294 2.09 -12.98 -18.94
N LEU A 295 1.11 -13.61 -19.59
CA LEU A 295 0.65 -13.24 -20.94
C LEU A 295 -0.74 -12.60 -20.83
N ILE A 296 -0.81 -11.28 -20.98
CA ILE A 296 -2.05 -10.51 -20.75
C ILE A 296 -2.49 -9.87 -22.07
N TYR A 297 -3.68 -10.24 -22.55
CA TYR A 297 -4.27 -9.59 -23.72
C TYR A 297 -4.83 -8.23 -23.32
N GLY A 298 -4.38 -7.16 -23.99
CA GLY A 298 -4.89 -5.80 -23.83
C GLY A 298 -5.28 -5.18 -25.17
N GLU A 299 -6.19 -4.21 -25.12
CA GLU A 299 -6.64 -3.43 -26.27
C GLU A 299 -5.93 -2.09 -26.34
N LYS A 300 -5.77 -1.57 -27.56
CA LYS A 300 -5.18 -0.28 -27.82
C LYS A 300 -5.94 0.82 -27.07
N ASN A 301 -5.16 1.71 -26.48
CA ASN A 301 -5.58 2.82 -25.61
C ASN A 301 -6.10 2.40 -24.23
N GLU A 302 -6.13 1.12 -23.88
CA GLU A 302 -6.28 0.76 -22.47
C GLU A 302 -5.04 1.20 -21.68
N ARG A 303 -5.26 1.45 -20.40
CA ARG A 303 -4.20 1.59 -19.41
C ARG A 303 -3.90 0.23 -18.84
N PHE A 304 -2.68 -0.23 -19.00
CA PHE A 304 -2.18 -1.42 -18.35
C PHE A 304 -1.47 -1.03 -17.06
N VAL A 305 -2.18 -1.21 -15.94
CA VAL A 305 -1.69 -0.93 -14.59
C VAL A 305 -1.23 -2.25 -13.99
N LEU A 306 0.01 -2.32 -13.55
CA LEU A 306 0.58 -3.55 -13.00
C LEU A 306 1.49 -3.23 -11.82
N THR A 307 1.34 -4.02 -10.75
CA THR A 307 2.13 -3.93 -9.53
C THR A 307 2.74 -5.28 -9.19
N VAL A 308 4.02 -5.28 -8.83
CA VAL A 308 4.76 -6.45 -8.35
C VAL A 308 5.34 -6.11 -6.99
N THR A 309 5.24 -7.02 -6.02
CA THR A 309 5.87 -6.84 -4.72
C THR A 309 6.34 -8.17 -4.15
N TRP A 310 7.38 -8.10 -3.32
CA TRP A 310 7.91 -9.24 -2.59
C TRP A 310 8.33 -8.80 -1.20
N ASN A 311 8.30 -9.71 -0.23
CA ASN A 311 8.81 -9.40 1.09
C ASN A 311 10.34 -9.50 1.15
N ARG A 312 10.99 -8.52 1.79
CA ARG A 312 12.37 -8.60 2.28
C ARG A 312 12.47 -9.69 3.37
N LEU A 313 13.52 -10.52 3.31
CA LEU A 313 13.76 -11.54 4.34
C LEU A 313 14.54 -10.92 5.50
N ILE A 314 13.92 -10.98 6.66
CA ILE A 314 14.58 -10.83 7.94
C ILE A 314 14.46 -12.16 8.69
N THR A 315 15.53 -12.57 9.35
CA THR A 315 15.56 -13.77 10.19
C THR A 315 15.76 -13.39 11.65
N GLU A 316 15.18 -14.16 12.56
CA GLU A 316 15.41 -14.01 13.99
C GLU A 316 16.39 -15.07 14.49
N SER A 317 17.64 -14.68 14.77
CA SER A 317 18.68 -15.64 15.20
C SER A 317 18.59 -16.01 16.68
N ALA A 318 17.95 -15.15 17.46
CA ALA A 318 17.64 -15.29 18.88
C ALA A 318 16.49 -14.32 19.20
N PRO A 319 15.72 -14.52 20.28
CA PRO A 319 14.58 -13.66 20.61
C PRO A 319 14.94 -12.17 20.58
N GLY A 320 14.27 -11.41 19.71
CA GLY A 320 14.48 -10.00 19.46
C GLY A 320 15.78 -9.64 18.73
N VAL A 321 16.44 -10.58 18.06
CA VAL A 321 17.68 -10.35 17.28
C VAL A 321 17.40 -10.60 15.80
N TYR A 322 17.07 -9.53 15.10
CA TYR A 322 16.67 -9.53 13.69
C TYR A 322 17.85 -9.26 12.76
N ASN A 323 18.08 -10.16 11.82
CA ASN A 323 19.17 -10.10 10.85
C ASN A 323 18.63 -10.09 9.44
N GLU A 324 19.10 -9.14 8.65
CA GLU A 324 18.84 -9.08 7.22
C GLU A 324 19.61 -10.18 6.49
N GLU A 325 19.06 -10.66 5.37
CA GLU A 325 19.76 -11.62 4.53
C GLU A 325 21.07 -11.04 3.93
N ASN A 326 22.06 -11.92 3.72
CA ASN A 326 23.33 -11.52 3.11
C ASN A 326 23.14 -11.06 1.67
N ALA A 327 23.90 -10.02 1.28
CA ALA A 327 23.94 -9.49 -0.08
C ALA A 327 24.49 -10.51 -1.12
N PRO A 328 24.05 -10.44 -2.39
CA PRO A 328 22.93 -9.63 -2.86
C PRO A 328 21.60 -10.12 -2.28
N LYS A 329 20.72 -9.18 -1.92
CA LYS A 329 19.37 -9.46 -1.41
C LYS A 329 18.49 -9.89 -2.58
N PHE A 330 17.44 -10.68 -2.32
CA PHE A 330 16.50 -11.01 -3.39
C PHE A 330 15.96 -9.76 -4.07
N ASN A 331 15.96 -9.77 -5.41
CA ASN A 331 15.46 -8.69 -6.25
C ASN A 331 14.76 -9.27 -7.47
N LEU A 332 13.66 -8.65 -7.86
CA LEU A 332 13.01 -8.89 -9.15
C LEU A 332 13.29 -7.73 -10.07
N ASP A 333 13.57 -8.05 -11.32
CA ASP A 333 13.55 -7.11 -12.42
C ASP A 333 12.24 -7.31 -13.18
N LEU A 334 11.48 -6.22 -13.41
CA LEU A 334 10.24 -6.21 -14.19
C LEU A 334 10.54 -5.76 -15.62
N THR A 335 10.05 -6.52 -16.60
CA THR A 335 10.06 -6.12 -18.01
C THR A 335 8.68 -6.35 -18.62
N ILE A 336 8.19 -5.39 -19.40
CA ILE A 336 6.96 -5.55 -20.18
C ILE A 336 7.29 -5.42 -21.66
N LYS A 337 6.86 -6.40 -22.44
CA LYS A 337 6.96 -6.40 -23.89
C LYS A 337 5.59 -6.26 -24.55
N ASP A 338 5.58 -5.59 -25.69
CA ASP A 338 4.39 -5.44 -26.51
C ASP A 338 4.13 -6.67 -27.43
N PRO A 339 3.01 -6.70 -28.18
CA PRO A 339 2.70 -7.79 -29.09
C PRO A 339 3.69 -8.01 -30.24
N SER A 340 4.65 -7.09 -30.42
CA SER A 340 5.74 -7.20 -31.39
C SER A 340 7.06 -7.71 -30.79
N ASP A 341 7.04 -8.10 -29.50
CA ASP A 341 8.19 -8.52 -28.70
C ASP A 341 9.20 -7.37 -28.42
N GLU A 342 8.75 -6.10 -28.54
CA GLU A 342 9.54 -4.93 -28.15
C GLU A 342 9.34 -4.63 -26.66
N THR A 343 10.45 -4.43 -25.92
CA THR A 343 10.40 -3.97 -24.54
C THR A 343 9.92 -2.52 -24.47
N ILE A 344 8.73 -2.31 -23.91
CA ILE A 344 8.12 -0.98 -23.73
C ILE A 344 8.28 -0.43 -22.33
N PHE A 345 8.62 -1.28 -21.36
CA PHE A 345 8.96 -0.89 -19.99
C PHE A 345 9.96 -1.85 -19.39
N SER A 346 10.90 -1.33 -18.61
CA SER A 346 11.81 -2.14 -17.80
C SER A 346 12.20 -1.37 -16.55
N GLU A 347 12.20 -2.09 -15.43
CA GLU A 347 12.68 -1.63 -14.14
C GLU A 347 13.59 -2.72 -13.56
N THR A 348 14.84 -2.37 -13.26
CA THR A 348 15.91 -3.33 -12.95
C THR A 348 16.79 -2.80 -11.82
N GLU A 349 17.33 -3.69 -11.00
CA GLU A 349 18.32 -3.36 -9.96
C GLU A 349 17.85 -2.25 -8.98
N THR A 350 16.56 -2.20 -8.68
CA THR A 350 16.01 -1.24 -7.72
C THR A 350 16.34 -1.64 -6.29
N LEU A 351 16.34 -0.67 -5.37
CA LEU A 351 16.36 -0.96 -3.93
C LEU A 351 14.96 -1.26 -3.39
N ASP A 352 13.93 -0.98 -4.18
CA ASP A 352 12.55 -1.19 -3.78
C ASP A 352 12.20 -2.68 -3.78
N ASN A 353 11.15 -3.04 -3.05
CA ASN A 353 10.53 -4.36 -3.09
C ASN A 353 9.08 -4.28 -3.60
N LEU A 354 8.80 -3.21 -4.34
CA LEU A 354 7.51 -2.83 -4.87
C LEU A 354 7.77 -2.03 -6.15
N GLU A 355 7.28 -2.56 -7.26
CA GLU A 355 7.37 -1.93 -8.57
C GLU A 355 5.96 -1.79 -9.12
N LYS A 356 5.61 -0.62 -9.65
CA LYS A 356 4.32 -0.38 -10.29
C LYS A 356 4.52 0.45 -11.54
N VAL A 357 3.79 0.07 -12.58
CA VAL A 357 3.77 0.75 -13.86
C VAL A 357 2.32 0.99 -14.31
N ASP A 358 2.12 2.07 -15.05
CA ASP A 358 0.87 2.45 -15.70
C ASP A 358 1.17 2.83 -17.15
N LEU A 359 0.85 1.95 -18.10
CA LEU A 359 1.20 2.11 -19.51
C LEU A 359 -0.03 2.33 -20.38
N LEU A 360 0.03 3.31 -21.29
CA LEU A 360 -0.94 3.39 -22.38
C LEU A 360 -0.59 2.36 -23.46
N LEU A 361 -1.52 1.44 -23.75
CA LEU A 361 -1.29 0.40 -24.75
C LEU A 361 -1.37 0.98 -26.18
N SER A 362 -0.34 0.73 -26.97
CA SER A 362 -0.20 1.26 -28.33
C SER A 362 -0.88 0.41 -29.41
N SER A 363 -1.24 -0.84 -29.09
CA SER A 363 -1.77 -1.84 -30.02
C SER A 363 -2.62 -2.89 -29.30
N ASP A 364 -3.52 -3.54 -30.04
CA ASP A 364 -4.23 -4.71 -29.52
C ASP A 364 -3.30 -5.94 -29.55
N GLY A 365 -3.35 -6.77 -28.51
CA GLY A 365 -2.67 -8.06 -28.50
C GLY A 365 -2.18 -8.49 -27.13
N VAL A 366 -1.34 -9.53 -27.11
CA VAL A 366 -0.77 -10.09 -25.89
C VAL A 366 0.49 -9.31 -25.51
N TYR A 367 0.46 -8.72 -24.32
CA TYR A 367 1.60 -8.13 -23.65
C TYR A 367 2.24 -9.18 -22.73
N GLU A 368 3.57 -9.30 -22.79
CA GLU A 368 4.33 -10.23 -21.96
C GLU A 368 4.94 -9.49 -20.77
N VAL A 369 4.55 -9.87 -19.56
CA VAL A 369 5.17 -9.41 -18.32
C VAL A 369 6.19 -10.45 -17.89
N VAL A 370 7.46 -10.08 -17.90
CA VAL A 370 8.56 -10.95 -17.49
C VAL A 370 9.09 -10.47 -16.14
N LEU A 371 9.07 -11.37 -15.16
CA LEU A 371 9.69 -11.16 -13.86
C LEU A 371 10.93 -12.02 -13.77
N LYS A 372 12.08 -11.39 -13.50
CA LYS A 372 13.36 -12.08 -13.41
C LYS A 372 13.96 -11.96 -12.03
N ASN A 373 14.25 -13.08 -11.38
CA ASN A 373 15.09 -13.08 -10.19
C ASN A 373 16.53 -12.73 -10.60
N SER A 374 17.00 -11.52 -10.30
CA SER A 374 18.39 -11.12 -10.61
C SER A 374 19.41 -11.72 -9.61
N THR A 375 18.95 -12.57 -8.69
CA THR A 375 19.77 -13.18 -7.65
C THR A 375 19.66 -14.71 -7.57
N LYS A 376 20.30 -15.29 -6.56
CA LYS A 376 20.30 -16.73 -6.26
C LYS A 376 19.53 -17.04 -4.97
N LYS A 377 18.49 -16.25 -4.70
CA LYS A 377 17.68 -16.33 -3.49
C LYS A 377 16.30 -16.81 -3.85
N ASP A 378 15.73 -17.65 -2.99
CA ASP A 378 14.35 -18.10 -3.14
C ASP A 378 13.42 -17.05 -2.53
N ARG A 379 12.32 -16.76 -3.21
CA ARG A 379 11.33 -15.81 -2.70
C ARG A 379 9.99 -15.94 -3.40
N SER A 380 8.94 -15.76 -2.62
CA SER A 380 7.61 -15.50 -3.14
C SER A 380 7.44 -14.03 -3.51
N TYR A 381 6.68 -13.80 -4.57
CA TYR A 381 6.21 -12.48 -4.95
C TYR A 381 4.72 -12.55 -5.24
N ALA A 382 4.09 -11.39 -5.22
CA ALA A 382 2.77 -11.20 -5.76
C ALA A 382 2.79 -10.22 -6.93
N LEU A 383 1.89 -10.43 -7.86
CA LEU A 383 1.59 -9.55 -8.98
C LEU A 383 0.10 -9.23 -8.95
N ALA A 384 -0.27 -8.00 -9.26
CA ALA A 384 -1.66 -7.62 -9.51
C ALA A 384 -1.71 -6.69 -10.72
N PHE A 385 -2.74 -6.81 -11.56
CA PHE A 385 -2.91 -5.97 -12.73
C PHE A 385 -4.36 -5.60 -13.01
N GLU A 386 -4.53 -4.48 -13.71
CA GLU A 386 -5.80 -4.05 -14.29
C GLU A 386 -5.57 -3.46 -15.70
N LEU A 387 -6.50 -3.74 -16.60
CA LEU A 387 -6.71 -3.07 -17.87
C LEU A 387 -7.87 -2.10 -17.66
N LEU A 388 -7.58 -0.80 -17.77
CA LEU A 388 -8.58 0.25 -17.54
C LEU A 388 -8.83 0.97 -18.86
N SER A 389 -10.09 1.19 -19.19
CA SER A 389 -10.45 2.11 -20.26
C SER A 389 -9.90 3.52 -19.97
N PRO A 390 -9.65 4.35 -21.00
CA PRO A 390 -9.37 5.77 -20.82
C PRO A 390 -10.40 6.45 -19.91
N ILE A 391 -9.96 7.45 -19.15
CA ILE A 391 -10.84 8.20 -18.27
C ILE A 391 -11.89 8.92 -19.14
N PRO A 392 -13.20 8.80 -18.86
CA PRO A 392 -14.20 9.53 -19.61
C PRO A 392 -13.95 11.04 -19.56
N GLY A 393 -13.73 11.65 -20.73
CA GLY A 393 -13.47 13.08 -20.88
C GLY A 393 -12.00 13.47 -21.00
N ASP A 394 -11.09 12.51 -20.85
CA ASP A 394 -9.66 12.63 -21.20
C ASP A 394 -9.51 12.34 -22.70
N PHE A 395 -9.20 13.38 -23.48
CA PHE A 395 -9.12 13.32 -24.93
C PHE A 395 -7.67 13.34 -25.40
N TYR A 396 -7.41 12.73 -26.56
CA TYR A 396 -6.05 12.57 -27.05
C TYR A 396 -5.27 13.91 -27.20
N PRO A 397 -3.99 13.99 -26.78
CA PRO A 397 -3.19 12.92 -26.15
C PRO A 397 -3.64 12.68 -24.71
N ALA A 398 -4.07 11.45 -24.42
CA ALA A 398 -4.61 11.11 -23.12
C ALA A 398 -3.51 11.22 -22.06
N ASP A 399 -3.71 12.06 -21.06
CA ASP A 399 -2.77 12.31 -19.95
C ASP A 399 -3.38 11.91 -18.59
N TYR A 400 -4.53 11.26 -18.63
CA TYR A 400 -5.28 10.79 -17.48
C TYR A 400 -5.66 11.90 -16.51
N ILE A 401 -5.71 13.15 -16.95
CA ILE A 401 -6.19 14.28 -16.17
C ILE A 401 -7.26 14.98 -16.99
N VAL A 402 -8.52 14.87 -16.58
CA VAL A 402 -9.59 15.65 -17.21
C VAL A 402 -9.43 17.13 -16.84
N ASP A 403 -8.88 17.94 -17.76
CA ASP A 403 -8.58 19.35 -17.56
C ASP A 403 -8.98 20.25 -18.75
N TYR A 404 -8.47 21.49 -18.78
CA TYR A 404 -8.83 22.45 -19.83
C TYR A 404 -8.19 22.13 -21.18
N SER A 405 -7.12 21.33 -21.21
CA SER A 405 -6.46 20.88 -22.43
C SER A 405 -7.35 19.91 -23.22
N ASP A 406 -8.06 19.01 -22.52
CA ASP A 406 -9.10 18.14 -23.08
C ASP A 406 -10.22 18.90 -23.79
N MET A 407 -10.65 20.00 -23.16
CA MET A 407 -11.68 20.87 -23.73
C MET A 407 -11.22 21.59 -24.99
N ALA A 408 -9.94 21.88 -25.13
CA ALA A 408 -9.38 22.46 -26.34
C ALA A 408 -9.36 21.47 -27.52
N THR A 409 -9.33 20.17 -27.24
CA THR A 409 -9.44 19.09 -28.24
C THR A 409 -10.87 18.92 -28.73
N VAL A 410 -11.88 19.08 -27.87
CA VAL A 410 -13.31 19.02 -28.24
C VAL A 410 -13.78 20.27 -29.00
N ALA A 411 -13.13 21.41 -28.78
CA ALA A 411 -13.49 22.68 -29.41
C ALA A 411 -12.97 22.86 -30.85
N GLN A 412 -12.18 21.91 -31.36
CA GLN A 412 -11.69 21.83 -32.74
C GLN A 412 -12.51 20.85 -33.56
#